data_AF-A0A6B3C5N1-F1
#
_entry.id   AF-A0A6B3C5N1-F1
#
_cell.length_a   1.000
_cell.length_b   1.000
_cell.length_c   1.000
_cell.angle_alpha   90.00
_cell.angle_beta   90.00
_cell.angle_gamma   90.00
#
_symmetry.space_group_name_H-M   'P 1'
#
loop_
_entity.id
_entity.type
_entity.pdbx_description
1 polymer ?
#
loop_
_entity_poly.entity_id
_entity_poly.type
_entity_poly.pdbx_seq_one_letter_code
_entity_poly.pdbx_strand_id
1 'polypeptide(L)'
;MGRRRRRRGRSGGAARNPDHRGGEASVPREAVMNERDILLNELAQGLRPMPEGIEWFDSLGHEEQSAVLRLLRHHCVQARAVAEDAPESIRRAGLRPTHTPAVLISRGRMDEQLGKVAGLAPLDERRKAFRLLIAVLTIADARRRERFCSGGCNHWWHRLSVV
;
A
#
# COMPACT_ATOMS: atom_id res chain seq x y z
N MET A 1 46.47 45.78 49.45
CA MET A 1 45.55 46.94 49.54
C MET A 1 44.67 46.96 48.30
N GLY A 2 43.34 46.99 48.44
CA GLY A 2 42.41 47.00 47.30
C GLY A 2 41.04 46.40 47.64
N ARG A 3 40.14 47.24 48.14
CA ARG A 3 38.82 46.92 48.72
C ARG A 3 37.74 46.57 47.68
N ARG A 4 36.79 45.72 48.10
CA ARG A 4 35.31 45.79 47.84
C ARG A 4 34.86 45.48 46.39
N ARG A 5 33.68 44.92 46.07
CA ARG A 5 32.32 45.04 46.63
C ARG A 5 31.41 43.94 46.03
N ARG A 6 30.38 43.58 46.79
CA ARG A 6 29.23 42.70 46.45
C ARG A 6 28.35 43.24 45.30
N ARG A 7 27.72 42.34 44.52
CA ARG A 7 26.33 42.40 43.98
C ARG A 7 25.91 40.94 43.67
N ARG A 8 24.99 40.27 44.38
CA ARG A 8 23.51 40.34 44.35
C ARG A 8 22.88 40.43 42.95
N GLY A 9 22.22 39.34 42.55
CA GLY A 9 21.31 39.16 41.42
C GLY A 9 21.27 37.66 41.11
N ARG A 10 20.15 36.96 40.92
CA ARG A 10 18.76 37.35 40.74
C ARG A 10 17.95 36.06 40.93
N SER A 11 17.00 36.06 41.86
CA SER A 11 15.99 35.01 41.99
C SER A 11 15.03 35.14 40.80
N GLY A 12 14.93 34.12 39.96
CA GLY A 12 13.97 34.02 38.86
C GLY A 12 13.28 32.67 38.96
N GLY A 13 12.00 32.70 39.35
CA GLY A 13 11.18 31.52 39.58
C GLY A 13 10.95 30.70 38.31
N ALA A 14 11.09 29.39 38.43
CA ALA A 14 10.51 28.43 37.51
C ALA A 14 9.14 28.03 38.07
N ALA A 15 8.08 28.58 37.49
CA ALA A 15 6.72 28.12 37.72
C ALA A 15 6.62 26.66 37.24
N ARG A 16 6.29 25.76 38.17
CA ARG A 16 5.87 24.40 37.86
C ARG A 16 4.45 24.47 37.32
N ASN A 17 4.24 24.08 36.07
CA ASN A 17 2.91 23.84 35.54
C ASN A 17 2.65 22.31 35.57
N PRO A 18 1.74 21.80 36.41
CA PRO A 18 1.21 20.46 36.28
C PRO A 18 0.01 20.46 35.30
N ASP A 19 -0.42 19.27 34.93
CA ASP A 19 -1.63 18.96 34.13
C ASP A 19 -1.53 19.10 32.61
N HIS A 20 -1.18 17.98 31.99
CA HIS A 20 -1.99 17.41 30.91
C HIS A 20 -2.20 15.90 31.16
N ARG A 21 -3.15 15.58 32.06
CA ARG A 21 -3.95 14.36 31.95
C ARG A 21 -5.02 14.61 30.90
N GLY A 22 -4.68 14.34 29.64
CA GLY A 22 -5.64 14.23 28.55
C GLY A 22 -5.57 12.80 28.05
N GLY A 23 -6.61 12.01 28.33
CA GLY A 23 -6.71 10.65 27.83
C GLY A 23 -6.81 10.66 26.31
N GLU A 24 -5.79 10.15 25.64
CA GLU A 24 -6.00 9.56 24.33
C GLU A 24 -6.53 8.16 24.58
N ALA A 25 -7.86 8.06 24.58
CA ALA A 25 -8.53 6.80 24.36
C ALA A 25 -7.86 6.16 23.14
N SER A 26 -7.13 5.07 23.38
CA SER A 26 -6.54 4.26 22.35
C SER A 26 -7.71 3.68 21.58
N VAL A 27 -8.04 4.32 20.45
CA VAL A 27 -9.03 3.78 19.51
C VAL A 27 -8.54 2.37 19.16
N PRO A 28 -9.34 1.32 19.40
CA PRO A 28 -8.97 -0.02 18.98
C PRO A 28 -8.71 0.01 17.48
N ARG A 29 -7.53 -0.46 17.05
CA ARG A 29 -7.17 -0.65 15.64
C ARG A 29 -7.96 -1.82 15.04
N GLU A 30 -9.28 -1.76 15.10
CA GLU A 30 -10.13 -2.50 14.18
C GLU A 30 -10.00 -1.79 12.83
N ALA A 31 -9.65 -2.56 11.80
CA ALA A 31 -9.37 -2.04 10.47
C ALA A 31 -10.53 -1.17 9.97
N VAL A 32 -10.35 0.16 9.98
CA VAL A 32 -11.15 1.05 9.14
C VAL A 32 -10.94 0.53 7.72
N MET A 33 -11.92 -0.18 7.19
CA MET A 33 -11.88 -0.66 5.82
C MET A 33 -11.76 0.55 4.91
N ASN A 34 -10.57 0.74 4.33
CA ASN A 34 -10.34 1.80 3.38
C ASN A 34 -11.08 1.41 2.09
N GLU A 35 -11.91 2.30 1.55
CA GLU A 35 -12.64 2.08 0.29
C GLU A 35 -11.70 1.66 -0.85
N ARG A 36 -10.47 2.17 -0.84
CA ARG A 36 -9.42 1.77 -1.78
C ARG A 36 -9.05 0.29 -1.62
N ASP A 37 -8.92 -0.19 -0.38
CA ASP A 37 -8.61 -1.60 -0.13
C ASP A 37 -9.73 -2.51 -0.59
N ILE A 38 -11.00 -2.14 -0.38
CA ILE A 38 -12.15 -2.90 -0.88
C ILE A 38 -12.08 -2.99 -2.40
N LEU A 39 -11.99 -1.85 -3.10
CA LEU A 39 -11.98 -1.79 -4.56
C LEU A 39 -10.82 -2.60 -5.16
N LEU A 40 -9.61 -2.49 -4.60
CA LEU A 40 -8.45 -3.24 -5.10
C LEU A 40 -8.62 -4.76 -4.90
N ASN A 41 -9.24 -5.18 -3.80
CA ASN A 41 -9.53 -6.58 -3.56
C ASN A 41 -10.68 -7.10 -4.45
N GLU A 42 -11.71 -6.29 -4.72
CA GLU A 42 -12.77 -6.62 -5.69
C GLU A 42 -12.17 -6.85 -7.08
N LEU A 43 -11.29 -5.96 -7.54
CA LEU A 43 -10.59 -6.11 -8.82
C LEU A 43 -9.74 -7.39 -8.85
N ALA A 44 -8.96 -7.64 -7.81
CA ALA A 44 -8.10 -8.83 -7.74
C ALA A 44 -8.88 -10.14 -7.64
N GLN A 45 -10.09 -10.11 -7.11
CA GLN A 45 -10.97 -11.28 -7.02
C GLN A 45 -11.91 -11.43 -8.21
N GLY A 46 -11.88 -10.47 -9.16
CA GLY A 46 -12.76 -10.45 -10.32
C GLY A 46 -14.21 -10.11 -9.99
N LEU A 47 -14.47 -9.54 -8.81
CA LEU A 47 -15.79 -9.03 -8.41
C LEU A 47 -16.11 -7.69 -9.07
N ARG A 48 -15.06 -6.91 -9.38
CA ARG A 48 -15.14 -5.68 -10.16
C ARG A 48 -14.41 -5.84 -11.50
N PRO A 49 -15.01 -5.42 -12.63
CA PRO A 49 -14.34 -5.43 -13.92
C PRO A 49 -13.11 -4.52 -13.97
N MET A 50 -12.06 -4.95 -14.65
CA MET A 50 -10.84 -4.15 -14.86
C MET A 50 -11.09 -2.77 -15.53
N PRO A 51 -11.99 -2.63 -16.53
CA PRO A 51 -12.29 -1.32 -17.12
C PRO A 51 -12.75 -0.29 -16.08
N GLU A 52 -13.64 -0.65 -15.16
CA GLU A 52 -14.07 0.23 -14.07
C GLU A 52 -12.90 0.59 -13.14
N GLY A 53 -12.02 -0.37 -12.84
CA GLY A 53 -10.82 -0.11 -12.06
C GLY A 53 -9.85 0.86 -12.73
N ILE A 54 -9.74 0.81 -14.06
CA ILE A 54 -8.92 1.75 -14.83
C ILE A 54 -9.55 3.14 -14.82
N GLU A 55 -10.86 3.26 -15.05
CA GLU A 55 -11.58 4.54 -14.99
C GLU A 55 -11.45 5.20 -13.62
N TRP A 56 -11.63 4.41 -12.55
CA TRP A 56 -11.41 4.87 -11.19
C TRP A 56 -9.96 5.35 -10.99
N PHE A 57 -8.96 4.55 -11.38
CA PHE A 57 -7.55 4.91 -11.21
C PHE A 57 -7.16 6.17 -12.01
N ASP A 58 -7.70 6.32 -13.21
CA ASP A 58 -7.46 7.48 -14.08
C ASP A 58 -8.11 8.77 -13.55
N SER A 59 -9.18 8.65 -12.76
CA SER A 59 -9.83 9.80 -12.12
C SER A 59 -9.05 10.39 -10.93
N LEU A 60 -8.07 9.64 -10.41
CA LEU A 60 -7.26 10.03 -9.25
C LEU A 60 -6.17 11.05 -9.61
N GLY A 61 -5.82 11.90 -8.65
CA GLY A 61 -4.64 12.76 -8.76
C GLY A 61 -3.33 11.97 -8.76
N HIS A 62 -2.24 12.60 -9.23
CA HIS A 62 -0.92 11.94 -9.32
C HIS A 62 -0.42 11.38 -7.98
N GLU A 63 -0.60 12.08 -6.88
CA GLU A 63 -0.18 11.59 -5.56
C GLU A 63 -1.00 10.39 -5.11
N GLU A 64 -2.29 10.38 -5.44
CA GLU A 64 -3.23 9.32 -5.08
C GLU A 64 -2.97 8.06 -5.90
N GLN A 65 -2.72 8.20 -7.21
CA GLN A 65 -2.27 7.08 -8.04
C GLN A 65 -0.98 6.45 -7.48
N SER A 66 -0.04 7.28 -7.05
CA SER A 66 1.20 6.79 -6.42
C SER A 66 0.92 6.04 -5.12
N ALA A 67 -0.01 6.54 -4.31
CA ALA A 67 -0.44 5.87 -3.09
C ALA A 67 -1.12 4.52 -3.38
N VAL A 68 -1.97 4.45 -4.41
CA VAL A 68 -2.63 3.21 -4.85
C VAL A 68 -1.62 2.18 -5.33
N LEU A 69 -0.62 2.58 -6.13
CA LEU A 69 0.42 1.65 -6.59
C LEU A 69 1.27 1.12 -5.43
N ARG A 70 1.59 1.96 -4.43
CA ARG A 70 2.26 1.52 -3.20
C ARG A 70 1.40 0.55 -2.40
N LEU A 71 0.11 0.81 -2.27
CA LEU A 71 -0.84 -0.06 -1.59
C LEU A 71 -0.94 -1.43 -2.29
N LEU A 72 -1.04 -1.44 -3.62
CA LEU A 72 -1.02 -2.66 -4.42
C LEU A 72 0.25 -3.47 -4.24
N ARG A 73 1.41 -2.80 -4.21
CA ARG A 73 2.68 -3.46 -3.88
C ARG A 73 2.59 -4.16 -2.51
N HIS A 74 2.06 -3.47 -1.49
CA HIS A 74 1.92 -4.07 -0.17
C HIS A 74 1.02 -5.31 -0.20
N HIS A 75 -0.09 -5.26 -0.92
CA HIS A 75 -0.99 -6.41 -1.09
C HIS A 75 -0.32 -7.58 -1.80
N CYS A 76 0.45 -7.32 -2.87
CA CYS A 76 1.21 -8.36 -3.56
C CYS A 76 2.20 -9.07 -2.62
N VAL A 77 2.89 -8.30 -1.76
CA VAL A 77 3.82 -8.87 -0.75
C VAL A 77 3.05 -9.68 0.30
N GLN A 78 1.91 -9.18 0.81
CA GLN A 78 1.07 -9.91 1.77
C GLN A 78 0.47 -11.20 1.17
N ALA A 79 0.14 -11.17 -0.11
CA ALA A 79 -0.31 -12.33 -0.88
C ALA A 79 0.83 -13.32 -1.21
N ARG A 80 2.08 -12.99 -0.87
CA ARG A 80 3.29 -13.78 -1.16
C ARG A 80 3.48 -13.97 -2.66
N ALA A 81 3.43 -12.88 -3.42
CA ALA A 81 3.80 -12.88 -4.83
C ALA A 81 5.24 -13.40 -5.02
N VAL A 82 5.45 -14.22 -6.05
CA VAL A 82 6.74 -14.86 -6.36
C VAL A 82 7.12 -14.63 -7.82
N ALA A 83 8.40 -14.82 -8.16
CA ALA A 83 8.93 -14.53 -9.50
C ALA A 83 8.17 -15.27 -10.62
N GLU A 84 7.69 -16.47 -10.33
CA GLU A 84 6.92 -17.33 -11.24
C GLU A 84 5.56 -16.73 -11.62
N ASP A 85 5.06 -15.74 -10.87
CA ASP A 85 3.81 -15.04 -11.17
C ASP A 85 3.96 -14.08 -12.37
N ALA A 86 5.19 -13.66 -12.69
CA ALA A 86 5.45 -12.59 -13.65
C ALA A 86 4.93 -12.88 -15.07
N PRO A 87 5.21 -14.03 -15.70
CA PRO A 87 4.79 -14.27 -17.09
C PRO A 87 3.26 -14.24 -17.25
N GLU A 88 2.55 -14.91 -16.35
CA GLU A 88 1.09 -14.96 -16.38
C GLU A 88 0.47 -13.61 -16.01
N SER A 89 1.08 -12.86 -15.08
CA SER A 89 0.65 -11.49 -14.75
C SER A 89 0.74 -10.56 -15.94
N ILE A 90 1.85 -10.61 -16.69
CA ILE A 90 2.07 -9.80 -17.90
C ILE A 90 1.00 -10.12 -18.95
N ARG A 91 0.73 -11.41 -19.17
CA ARG A 91 -0.30 -11.88 -20.11
C ARG A 91 -1.69 -11.38 -19.72
N ARG A 92 -2.10 -11.58 -18.46
CA ARG A 92 -3.42 -11.13 -17.95
C ARG A 92 -3.56 -9.62 -17.96
N ALA A 93 -2.48 -8.89 -17.69
CA ALA A 93 -2.46 -7.44 -17.76
C ALA A 93 -2.51 -6.91 -19.20
N GLY A 94 -2.42 -7.77 -20.23
CA GLY A 94 -2.41 -7.38 -21.64
C GLY A 94 -1.21 -6.51 -22.00
N LEU A 95 -0.08 -6.69 -21.33
CA LEU A 95 1.13 -5.91 -21.57
C LEU A 95 2.05 -6.62 -22.56
N ARG A 96 2.72 -5.82 -23.41
CA ARG A 96 3.84 -6.32 -24.21
C ARG A 96 5.02 -6.58 -23.28
N PRO A 97 5.82 -7.63 -23.50
CA PRO A 97 7.04 -7.87 -22.73
C PRO A 97 8.05 -6.72 -22.74
N THR A 98 7.96 -5.82 -23.73
CA THR A 98 8.81 -4.63 -23.89
C THR A 98 8.34 -3.42 -23.08
N HIS A 99 7.13 -3.43 -22.51
CA HIS A 99 6.68 -2.34 -21.64
C HIS A 99 7.51 -2.33 -20.34
N THR A 100 7.87 -1.14 -19.86
CA THR A 100 8.72 -0.96 -18.67
C THR A 100 8.32 -1.81 -17.47
N PRO A 101 7.04 -1.84 -17.02
CA PRO A 101 6.65 -2.65 -15.88
C PRO A 101 6.80 -4.17 -16.13
N ALA A 102 6.58 -4.63 -17.36
CA ALA A 102 6.76 -6.04 -17.74
C ALA A 102 8.25 -6.44 -17.73
N VAL A 103 9.12 -5.54 -18.20
CA VAL A 103 10.58 -5.72 -18.14
C VAL A 103 11.07 -5.75 -16.69
N LEU A 104 10.60 -4.84 -15.85
CA LEU A 104 11.00 -4.77 -14.44
C LEU A 104 10.57 -6.01 -13.66
N ILE A 105 9.29 -6.39 -13.72
CA ILE A 105 8.76 -7.51 -12.92
C ILE A 105 9.43 -8.86 -13.26
N SER A 106 9.94 -9.00 -14.48
CA SER A 106 10.62 -10.21 -14.95
C SER A 106 12.09 -10.31 -14.50
N ARG A 107 12.62 -9.33 -13.76
CA ARG A 107 14.06 -9.21 -13.47
C ARG A 107 14.39 -9.39 -11.98
N GLY A 108 14.80 -10.59 -11.59
CA GLY A 108 15.35 -10.85 -10.26
C GLY A 108 14.27 -10.99 -9.18
N ARG A 109 14.51 -10.41 -8.00
CA ARG A 109 13.67 -10.65 -6.82
C ARG A 109 12.34 -9.90 -6.87
N MET A 110 11.24 -10.62 -6.69
CA MET A 110 9.88 -10.08 -6.81
C MET A 110 9.60 -8.88 -5.90
N ASP A 111 10.00 -8.92 -4.63
CA ASP A 111 9.84 -7.85 -3.65
C ASP A 111 10.49 -6.52 -4.08
N GLU A 112 11.70 -6.59 -4.62
CA GLU A 112 12.42 -5.44 -5.16
C GLU A 112 11.74 -4.89 -6.41
N GLN A 113 11.31 -5.76 -7.33
CA GLN A 113 10.70 -5.33 -8.60
C GLN A 113 9.32 -4.72 -8.40
N LEU A 114 8.51 -5.24 -7.46
CA LEU A 114 7.24 -4.61 -7.07
C LEU A 114 7.46 -3.18 -6.59
N GLY A 115 8.56 -2.91 -5.87
CA GLY A 115 8.99 -1.56 -5.50
C GLY A 115 9.20 -0.65 -6.70
N LYS A 116 9.96 -1.12 -7.69
CA LYS A 116 10.29 -0.34 -8.89
C LYS A 116 9.05 -0.09 -9.76
N VAL A 117 8.21 -1.11 -9.95
CA VAL A 117 6.95 -0.99 -10.70
C VAL A 117 6.00 0.02 -10.04
N ALA A 118 5.86 -0.03 -8.71
CA ALA A 118 5.02 0.93 -7.98
C ALA A 118 5.57 2.37 -7.98
N GLY A 119 6.86 2.55 -8.28
CA GLY A 119 7.54 3.85 -8.34
C GLY A 119 7.54 4.52 -9.72
N LEU A 120 6.87 3.94 -10.73
CA LEU A 120 6.84 4.52 -12.08
C LEU A 120 6.13 5.88 -12.11
N ALA A 121 6.74 6.86 -12.78
CA ALA A 121 6.29 8.25 -12.75
C ALA A 121 5.38 8.68 -13.92
N PRO A 122 5.65 8.32 -15.20
CA PRO A 122 4.77 8.71 -16.30
C PRO A 122 3.37 8.13 -16.17
N LEU A 123 2.34 8.91 -16.50
CA LEU A 123 0.93 8.50 -16.33
C LEU A 123 0.61 7.21 -17.10
N ASP A 124 1.10 7.08 -18.33
CA ASP A 124 0.90 5.89 -19.16
C ASP A 124 1.60 4.65 -18.56
N GLU A 125 2.78 4.85 -17.95
CA GLU A 125 3.49 3.81 -17.22
C GLU A 125 2.81 3.43 -15.90
N ARG A 126 2.15 4.38 -15.22
CA ARG A 126 1.34 4.11 -14.03
C ARG A 126 0.11 3.28 -14.33
N ARG A 127 -0.60 3.58 -15.42
CA ARG A 127 -1.75 2.76 -15.84
C ARG A 127 -1.31 1.32 -16.18
N LYS A 128 -0.17 1.15 -16.85
CA LYS A 128 0.42 -0.17 -17.12
C LYS A 128 0.82 -0.87 -15.81
N ALA A 129 1.43 -0.15 -14.87
CA ALA A 129 1.82 -0.66 -13.56
C ALA A 129 0.60 -1.10 -12.74
N PHE A 130 -0.49 -0.32 -12.74
CA PHE A 130 -1.75 -0.63 -12.08
C PHE A 130 -2.32 -1.96 -12.58
N ARG A 131 -2.47 -2.10 -13.90
CA ARG A 131 -2.95 -3.35 -14.53
C ARG A 131 -2.07 -4.55 -14.16
N LEU A 132 -0.75 -4.37 -14.19
CA LEU A 132 0.19 -5.43 -13.85
C LEU A 132 0.09 -5.84 -12.38
N LEU A 133 0.07 -4.89 -11.45
CA LEU A 133 0.03 -5.18 -10.02
C LEU A 133 -1.28 -5.83 -9.60
N ILE A 134 -2.41 -5.46 -10.22
CA ILE A 134 -3.68 -6.19 -10.00
C ILE A 134 -3.57 -7.63 -10.50
N ALA A 135 -2.96 -7.87 -11.66
CA ALA A 135 -2.77 -9.22 -12.19
C ALA A 135 -1.85 -10.07 -11.29
N VAL A 136 -0.77 -9.49 -10.76
CA VAL A 136 0.10 -10.13 -9.77
C VAL A 136 -0.68 -10.47 -8.50
N LEU A 137 -1.44 -9.52 -7.96
CA LEU A 137 -2.26 -9.73 -6.77
C LEU A 137 -3.29 -10.84 -6.99
N THR A 138 -3.96 -10.84 -8.15
CA THR A 138 -4.95 -11.86 -8.53
C THR A 138 -4.36 -13.27 -8.44
N ILE A 139 -3.16 -13.48 -9.01
CA ILE A 139 -2.50 -14.79 -9.05
C ILE A 139 -1.99 -15.18 -7.66
N ALA A 140 -1.31 -14.26 -6.97
CA ALA A 140 -0.74 -14.51 -5.66
C ALA A 140 -1.84 -14.80 -4.61
N ASP A 141 -2.92 -14.02 -4.63
CA ASP A 141 -4.05 -14.20 -3.71
C ASP A 141 -4.84 -15.49 -4.00
N ALA A 142 -5.06 -15.83 -5.28
CA ALA A 142 -5.69 -17.10 -5.64
C ALA A 142 -4.88 -18.31 -5.13
N ARG A 143 -3.55 -18.30 -5.34
CA ARG A 143 -2.65 -19.32 -4.79
C ARG A 143 -2.71 -19.37 -3.27
N ARG A 144 -2.75 -18.21 -2.60
CA ARG A 144 -2.86 -18.13 -1.13
C ARG A 144 -4.17 -18.76 -0.65
N ARG A 145 -5.29 -18.44 -1.31
CA ARG A 145 -6.61 -18.99 -0.96
C ARG A 145 -6.66 -20.50 -1.09
N GLU A 146 -6.16 -21.01 -2.21
CA GLU A 146 -6.12 -22.46 -2.47
C GLU A 146 -5.31 -23.22 -1.40
N ARG A 147 -4.16 -22.66 -0.99
CA ARG A 147 -3.24 -23.34 -0.06
C ARG A 147 -3.60 -23.18 1.42
N PHE A 148 -4.13 -22.02 1.82
CA PHE A 148 -4.24 -21.65 3.23
C PHE A 148 -5.67 -21.34 3.69
N CYS A 149 -6.64 -21.30 2.78
CA CYS A 149 -8.01 -20.87 3.09
C CYS A 149 -9.07 -21.91 2.71
N SER A 150 -8.67 -23.12 2.30
CA SER A 150 -9.57 -24.21 1.90
C SER A 150 -10.40 -24.78 3.06
N GLY A 151 -9.94 -24.65 4.31
CA GLY A 151 -10.67 -25.05 5.52
C GLY A 151 -11.52 -23.93 6.16
N GLY A 152 -11.69 -22.80 5.47
CA GLY A 152 -12.33 -21.59 5.99
C GLY A 152 -11.36 -20.42 6.14
N CYS A 153 -11.85 -19.21 5.88
CA CYS A 153 -11.06 -17.99 5.90
C CYS A 153 -11.66 -16.93 6.82
N ASN A 154 -10.84 -16.34 7.68
CA ASN A 154 -11.21 -15.23 8.57
C ASN A 154 -10.71 -13.87 8.07
N HIS A 155 -10.04 -13.82 6.92
CA HIS A 155 -9.61 -12.55 6.33
C HIS A 155 -10.83 -11.80 5.78
N TRP A 156 -10.99 -10.54 6.17
CA TRP A 156 -12.13 -9.72 5.74
C TRP A 156 -12.19 -9.57 4.21
N TRP A 157 -11.03 -9.47 3.55
CA TRP A 157 -10.96 -9.29 2.10
C TRP A 157 -11.39 -10.54 1.33
N HIS A 158 -11.47 -11.73 1.94
CA HIS A 158 -12.04 -12.92 1.31
C HIS A 158 -13.54 -13.11 1.61
N ARG A 159 -14.16 -12.15 2.31
CA ARG A 159 -15.60 -12.13 2.62
C ARG A 159 -16.31 -10.97 1.94
N LEU A 160 -15.78 -10.51 0.82
CA LEU A 160 -16.45 -9.52 -0.02
C LEU A 160 -17.68 -10.18 -0.63
N SER A 161 -18.85 -9.62 -0.37
CA SER A 161 -20.09 -10.05 -1.01
C SER A 161 -20.19 -9.39 -2.39
N VAL A 162 -20.57 -10.16 -3.40
CA VAL A 162 -21.14 -9.58 -4.62
C VAL A 162 -22.44 -8.88 -4.23
N VAL A 163 -22.48 -7.56 -4.42
CA VAL A 163 -23.70 -6.77 -4.33
C VAL A 163 -24.50 -6.91 -5.61
#